data_AF-A0A2D8XB42-F1
#
_entry.id   AF-A0A2D8XB42-F1
#
_cell.length_a   1.000
_cell.length_b   1.000
_cell.length_c   1.000
_cell.angle_alpha   90.00
_cell.angle_beta   90.00
_cell.angle_gamma   90.00
#
_symmetry.space_group_name_H-M   'P 1'
#
loop_
_entity.id
_entity.type
_entity.pdbx_description
1 polymer ?
#
loop_
_entity_poly.entity_id
_entity_poly.type
_entity_poly.pdbx_seq_one_letter_code
_entity_poly.pdbx_strand_id
1 'polypeptide(L)'
;MTLYYQTTTWNGQRQYDENQINIWKHISEKSNWRIVQLPNGFYQTEYQDLNDDSKWIDTTRRETLQGAEEAIDKTVEHYSKKVEYNNGPKVVKTFK
;
A
#
# COMPACT_ATOMS: atom_id res chain seq x y z
N MET A 1 -26.88 26.10 -29.50
CA MET A 1 -26.46 24.68 -29.42
C MET A 1 -26.43 24.29 -27.95
N THR A 2 -27.19 23.28 -27.55
CA THR A 2 -27.18 22.76 -26.17
C THR A 2 -26.21 21.58 -26.11
N LEU A 3 -25.15 21.71 -25.31
CA LEU A 3 -24.21 20.63 -25.06
C LEU A 3 -24.81 19.68 -24.01
N TYR A 4 -25.02 18.42 -24.38
CA TYR A 4 -25.41 17.36 -23.46
C TYR A 4 -24.16 16.62 -23.00
N TYR A 5 -23.81 16.75 -21.72
CA TYR A 5 -22.73 15.96 -21.12
C TYR A 5 -23.31 14.64 -20.61
N GLN A 6 -23.03 13.54 -21.31
CA GLN A 6 -23.31 12.19 -20.82
C GLN A 6 -22.19 11.77 -19.89
N THR A 7 -22.47 11.67 -18.58
CA THR A 7 -21.52 11.12 -17.60
C THR A 7 -21.83 9.65 -17.38
N THR A 8 -20.88 8.77 -17.71
CA THR A 8 -20.94 7.35 -17.34
C THR A 8 -20.38 7.20 -15.93
N THR A 9 -21.25 7.10 -14.93
CA THR A 9 -20.84 6.77 -13.56
C THR A 9 -20.70 5.25 -13.44
N TRP A 10 -19.46 4.77 -13.32
CA TRP A 10 -19.17 3.37 -13.05
C TRP A 10 -19.41 3.07 -11.56
N ASN A 11 -20.55 2.44 -11.24
CA ASN A 11 -20.92 2.01 -9.87
C ASN A 11 -20.60 0.53 -9.59
N GLY A 12 -19.43 0.06 -10.01
CA GLY A 12 -18.94 -1.27 -9.66
C GLY A 12 -17.83 -1.19 -8.63
N GLN A 13 -18.08 -1.61 -7.38
CA GLN A 13 -16.99 -1.96 -6.47
C GLN A 13 -16.22 -3.11 -7.11
N ARG A 14 -14.99 -2.86 -7.57
CA ARG A 14 -14.12 -3.92 -8.08
C ARG A 14 -13.81 -4.85 -6.92
N GLN A 15 -14.29 -6.09 -7.01
CA GLN A 15 -13.81 -7.17 -6.15
C GLN A 15 -12.34 -7.39 -6.51
N TYR A 16 -11.46 -7.25 -5.53
CA TYR A 16 -10.03 -7.43 -5.74
C TYR A 16 -9.69 -8.92 -5.77
N ASP A 17 -8.73 -9.29 -6.61
CA ASP A 17 -8.23 -10.67 -6.68
C ASP A 17 -7.56 -11.08 -5.35
N GLU A 18 -7.66 -12.35 -4.97
CA GLU A 18 -7.12 -12.87 -3.71
C GLU A 18 -5.60 -12.66 -3.63
N ASN A 19 -4.90 -12.83 -4.75
CA ASN A 19 -3.46 -12.58 -4.83
C ASN A 19 -3.11 -11.12 -4.50
N GLN A 20 -3.96 -10.20 -4.93
CA GLN A 20 -3.74 -8.77 -4.72
C GLN A 20 -3.96 -8.37 -3.26
N ILE A 21 -4.94 -9.01 -2.59
CA ILE A 21 -5.17 -8.85 -1.15
C ILE A 21 -3.97 -9.40 -0.36
N ASN A 22 -3.44 -10.56 -0.75
CA ASN A 22 -2.25 -11.13 -0.11
C ASN A 22 -1.03 -10.23 -0.24
N ILE A 23 -0.81 -9.63 -1.41
CA ILE A 23 0.25 -8.65 -1.61
C ILE A 23 0.07 -7.45 -0.68
N TRP A 24 -1.15 -6.89 -0.56
CA TRP A 24 -1.37 -5.75 0.33
C TRP A 24 -1.18 -6.10 1.79
N LYS A 25 -1.58 -7.30 2.20
CA LYS A 25 -1.32 -7.80 3.55
C LYS A 25 0.17 -7.92 3.82
N HIS A 26 0.94 -8.47 2.88
CA HIS A 26 2.39 -8.59 3.00
C HIS A 26 3.07 -7.22 3.08
N ILE A 27 2.68 -6.27 2.24
CA ILE A 27 3.25 -4.91 2.22
C ILE A 27 2.83 -4.10 3.47
N SER A 28 1.68 -4.43 4.08
CA SER A 28 1.21 -3.79 5.32
C SER A 28 2.04 -4.15 6.55
N GLU A 29 2.90 -5.16 6.47
CA GLU A 29 3.77 -5.54 7.57
C GLU A 29 5.13 -4.83 7.44
N LYS A 30 5.43 -3.92 8.39
CA LYS A 30 6.70 -3.17 8.38
C LYS A 30 7.95 -4.07 8.44
N SER A 31 7.83 -5.30 8.95
CA SER A 31 8.92 -6.28 9.00
C SER A 31 9.44 -6.70 7.62
N ASN A 32 8.60 -6.61 6.59
CA ASN A 32 8.94 -7.01 5.22
C ASN A 32 9.65 -5.89 4.46
N TRP A 33 9.94 -4.78 5.13
CA TRP A 33 10.62 -3.63 4.57
C TRP A 33 12.05 -3.50 5.09
N ARG A 34 12.93 -2.99 4.23
CA ARG A 34 14.27 -2.58 4.60
C ARG A 34 14.63 -1.26 3.93
N ILE A 35 15.62 -0.59 4.50
CA ILE A 35 16.22 0.62 3.93
C ILE A 35 17.66 0.29 3.56
N VAL A 36 18.00 0.48 2.29
CA VAL A 36 19.34 0.27 1.75
C VAL A 36 19.96 1.62 1.45
N GLN A 37 21.17 1.85 1.94
CA GLN A 37 21.95 3.02 1.57
C GLN A 37 22.69 2.75 0.26
N LEU A 38 22.44 3.58 -0.75
CA LEU A 38 23.09 3.49 -2.05
C LEU A 38 24.46 4.20 -2.03
N PRO A 39 25.40 3.82 -2.94
CA PRO A 39 26.72 4.46 -3.02
C PRO A 39 26.69 5.97 -3.30
N ASN A 40 25.56 6.46 -3.84
CA ASN A 40 25.33 7.88 -4.11
C ASN A 40 24.84 8.67 -2.89
N GLY A 41 24.70 8.03 -1.72
CA GLY A 41 24.26 8.67 -0.48
C GLY A 41 22.74 8.71 -0.28
N PHE A 42 21.94 8.23 -1.23
CA PHE A 42 20.49 8.13 -1.10
C PHE A 42 20.08 6.86 -0.35
N TYR A 43 18.92 6.91 0.30
CA TYR A 43 18.28 5.78 0.95
C TYR A 43 17.15 5.22 0.07
N GLN A 44 17.28 3.97 -0.32
CA GLN A 44 16.28 3.22 -1.07
C GLN A 44 15.44 2.39 -0.11
N THR A 45 14.12 2.51 -0.23
CA THR A 45 13.14 1.67 0.49
C THR A 45 12.80 0.48 -0.37
N GLU A 46 12.90 -0.71 0.20
CA GLU A 46 12.63 -1.97 -0.49
C GLU A 46 11.70 -2.84 0.35
N TYR A 47 10.80 -3.56 -0.32
CA TYR A 47 10.00 -4.61 0.32
C TYR A 47 10.35 -5.98 -0.27
N GLN A 48 10.16 -7.03 0.52
CA GLN A 48 10.41 -8.41 0.10
C GLN A 48 9.32 -8.89 -0.87
N ASP A 49 9.69 -9.68 -1.88
CA ASP A 49 8.70 -10.30 -2.77
C ASP A 49 7.92 -11.37 -1.99
N LEU A 50 6.60 -11.46 -2.23
CA LEU A 50 5.74 -12.43 -1.54
C LEU A 50 6.11 -13.89 -1.88
N ASN A 51 6.63 -14.13 -3.09
CA ASN A 51 6.90 -15.48 -3.58
C ASN A 51 8.38 -15.87 -3.50
N ASP A 52 9.27 -14.89 -3.31
CA ASP A 52 10.71 -15.10 -3.36
C ASP A 52 11.41 -14.27 -2.28
N ASP A 53 11.78 -14.94 -1.19
CA ASP A 53 12.45 -14.32 -0.04
C ASP A 53 13.81 -13.69 -0.39
N SER A 54 14.43 -14.11 -1.49
CA SER A 54 15.72 -13.58 -1.94
C SER A 54 15.58 -12.25 -2.70
N LYS A 55 14.37 -11.94 -3.17
CA LYS A 55 14.10 -10.82 -4.04
C LYS A 55 13.53 -9.65 -3.25
N TRP A 56 14.12 -8.48 -3.48
CA TRP A 56 13.71 -7.22 -2.87
C TRP A 56 13.36 -6.23 -3.98
N ILE A 57 12.20 -5.59 -3.83
CA ILE A 57 11.63 -4.69 -4.83
C ILE A 57 11.81 -3.26 -4.36
N ASP A 58 12.43 -2.42 -5.19
CA ASP A 58 12.63 -1.01 -4.90
C ASP A 58 11.34 -0.21 -5.08
N THR A 59 11.05 0.68 -4.13
CA THR A 59 9.82 1.49 -4.15
C THR A 59 10.12 2.97 -4.26
N THR A 60 10.80 3.55 -3.26
CA THR A 60 11.11 4.98 -3.24
C THR A 60 12.56 5.23 -2.84
N ARG A 61 13.14 6.34 -3.35
CA ARG A 61 14.48 6.83 -2.99
C ARG A 61 14.34 8.19 -2.30
N ARG A 62 14.99 8.37 -1.15
CA ARG A 62 14.98 9.62 -0.36
C ARG A 62 16.38 10.00 0.09
N GLU A 63 16.59 11.28 0.38
CA GLU A 63 17.88 11.83 0.81
C GLU A 63 18.18 11.53 2.29
N THR A 64 17.15 11.36 3.11
CA THR A 64 17.28 11.17 4.56
C THR A 64 16.70 9.83 5.00
N LEU A 65 17.33 9.22 6.02
CA LEU A 65 16.86 7.99 6.64
C LEU A 65 15.47 8.17 7.26
N GLN A 66 15.26 9.29 7.97
CA GLN A 66 13.96 9.62 8.56
C GLN A 66 12.86 9.75 7.50
N GLY A 67 13.18 10.37 6.36
CA GLY A 67 12.23 10.47 5.26
C GLY A 67 11.89 9.10 4.67
N ALA A 68 12.86 8.19 4.58
CA ALA A 68 12.64 6.82 4.13
C ALA A 68 11.75 6.03 5.11
N GLU A 69 11.97 6.17 6.42
CA GLU A 69 11.12 5.55 7.44
C GLU A 69 9.68 6.07 7.40
N GLU A 70 9.49 7.40 7.32
CA GLU A 70 8.16 8.00 7.20
C GLU A 70 7.43 7.55 5.92
N ALA A 71 8.17 7.30 4.83
CA ALA A 71 7.61 6.73 3.60
C ALA A 71 7.04 5.33 3.82
N ILE A 72 7.80 4.48 4.53
CA ILE A 72 7.40 3.11 4.85
C ILE A 72 6.16 3.15 5.75
N ASP A 73 6.17 3.97 6.81
CA ASP A 73 5.05 4.06 7.74
C ASP A 73 3.75 4.49 7.04
N LYS A 74 3.82 5.50 6.16
CA LYS A 74 2.67 5.94 5.34
C LYS A 74 2.19 4.84 4.39
N THR A 75 3.11 4.09 3.81
CA THR A 75 2.78 2.99 2.89
C THR A 75 2.08 1.86 3.63
N VAL A 76 2.61 1.47 4.79
CA VAL A 76 2.04 0.46 5.68
C VAL A 76 0.64 0.86 6.13
N GLU A 77 0.45 2.11 6.56
CA GLU A 77 -0.85 2.63 6.97
C GLU A 77 -1.87 2.60 5.81
N HIS A 78 -1.43 2.99 4.61
CA HIS A 78 -2.28 2.99 3.40
C HIS A 78 -2.78 1.58 3.07
N TYR A 79 -1.89 0.59 3.05
CA TYR A 79 -2.27 -0.79 2.72
C TYR A 79 -3.06 -1.46 3.85
N SER A 80 -2.76 -1.16 5.11
CA SER A 80 -3.54 -1.63 6.26
C SER A 80 -5.01 -1.20 6.14
N LYS A 81 -5.25 0.09 5.88
CA LYS A 81 -6.62 0.63 5.66
C LYS A 81 -7.30 -0.02 4.47
N LYS A 82 -6.55 -0.33 3.41
CA LYS A 82 -7.07 -0.97 2.20
C LYS A 82 -7.52 -2.41 2.47
N VAL A 83 -6.76 -3.16 3.26
CA VAL A 83 -7.12 -4.51 3.72
C VAL A 83 -8.35 -4.45 4.64
N GLU A 84 -8.41 -3.50 5.57
CA GLU A 84 -9.57 -3.30 6.44
C GLU A 84 -10.84 -2.96 5.66
N TYR A 85 -10.74 -2.09 4.65
CA TYR A 85 -11.86 -1.74 3.77
C TYR A 85 -12.41 -2.96 3.03
N ASN A 86 -11.53 -3.88 2.62
CA ASN A 86 -11.93 -5.11 1.94
C ASN A 86 -12.66 -6.10 2.88
N ASN A 87 -12.35 -6.08 4.19
CA ASN A 87 -13.04 -6.93 5.18
C ASN A 87 -14.46 -6.44 5.52
N GLY A 88 -14.88 -5.29 5.00
CA GLY A 88 -16.21 -4.74 5.18
C GLY A 88 -16.39 -3.92 6.47
N PRO A 89 -17.63 -3.48 6.77
CA PRO A 89 -17.90 -2.61 7.90
C PRO A 89 -17.66 -3.31 9.24
N LYS A 90 -16.86 -2.69 10.10
CA LYS A 90 -16.56 -3.17 11.46
C LYS A 90 -17.52 -2.55 12.47
N VAL A 91 -18.16 -3.37 13.29
CA VAL A 91 -18.97 -2.89 14.43
C VAL A 91 -18.01 -2.39 15.51
N VAL A 92 -17.99 -1.08 15.75
CA VAL A 92 -17.09 -0.44 16.74
C VAL A 92 -17.75 -0.32 18.11
N LYS A 93 -19.07 -0.16 18.16
CA LYS A 93 -19.80 0.05 19.42
C LYS A 93 -21.25 -0.39 19.25
N THR A 94 -21.78 -1.07 20.26
CA THR A 94 -23.21 -1.33 20.42
C THR A 94 -23.71 -0.63 21.68
N PHE A 95 -24.94 -0.12 21.64
CA PHE A 95 -25.62 0.47 22.80
C PHE A 95 -26.74 -0.50 23.23
N LYS A 96 -26.96 -0.62 24.55
CA LYS A 96 -28.08 -1.38 25.13
C LYS A 96 -29.22 -0.44 25.46
#